data_AF-A0A8S1CE07-F1
#
_entry.id   AF-A0A8S1CE07-F1
#
_cell.length_a   1.000
_cell.length_b   1.000
_cell.length_c   1.000
_cell.angle_alpha   90.00
_cell.angle_beta   90.00
_cell.angle_gamma   90.00
#
_symmetry.space_group_name_H-M   'P 1'
#
loop_
_entity.id
_entity.type
_entity.pdbx_description
1 polymer ?
#
loop_
_entity_poly.entity_id
_entity_poly.type
_entity_poly.pdbx_seq_one_letter_code
_entity_poly.pdbx_strand_id
1 'polypeptide(L)'
;MANGGGGGPSGPPKKRTDSDCCSAGFLKNVLHIFNVVFLIAGLLVLGVGVWSVVAKHQFVALLATSTYALTAYTLVLAGGLTILAGVAGCVALCQENKCLLLMYIFTLLLIFLLEAMVGILAYIYEGHVQNELSISLNATFIDSYQMNPEVTKAIDELQLEFKCCGAVRFEDWKYSRWLTENPGVKNLVPDSCCITMTEKCGVRDHPSNIYYNVR
;
A
#
# COMPACT_ATOMS: atom_id res chain seq x y z
N MET A 1 75.39 -9.97 -37.59
CA MET A 1 74.65 -8.93 -36.85
C MET A 1 74.11 -7.92 -37.86
N ALA A 2 72.80 -7.97 -38.15
CA ALA A 2 72.00 -6.85 -38.68
C ALA A 2 70.51 -7.26 -38.69
N ASN A 3 69.78 -6.56 -37.82
CA ASN A 3 68.38 -6.17 -37.71
C ASN A 3 67.34 -6.39 -38.85
N GLY A 4 66.06 -6.40 -38.45
CA GLY A 4 64.85 -6.06 -39.24
C GLY A 4 63.96 -7.26 -39.56
N GLY A 5 62.66 -7.33 -39.25
CA GLY A 5 61.64 -6.30 -39.02
C GLY A 5 60.47 -6.56 -39.96
N GLY A 6 59.30 -6.91 -39.43
CA GLY A 6 58.03 -7.06 -40.18
C GLY A 6 57.06 -7.93 -39.38
N GLY A 7 55.94 -7.46 -38.83
CA GLY A 7 55.02 -6.44 -39.35
C GLY A 7 53.69 -7.11 -39.68
N GLY A 8 53.02 -7.67 -38.67
CA GLY A 8 51.67 -8.25 -38.80
C GLY A 8 50.59 -7.19 -38.52
N PRO A 9 49.46 -7.19 -39.24
CA PRO A 9 48.56 -6.06 -39.33
C PRO A 9 47.79 -5.81 -38.03
N SER A 10 47.99 -4.63 -37.46
CA SER A 10 47.11 -4.02 -36.48
C SER A 10 45.74 -3.79 -37.11
N GLY A 11 44.75 -4.60 -36.74
CA GLY A 11 43.34 -4.37 -37.08
C GLY A 11 42.89 -2.97 -36.61
N PRO A 12 41.92 -2.35 -37.28
CA PRO A 12 41.54 -0.98 -36.99
C PRO A 12 40.98 -0.88 -35.56
N PRO A 13 41.24 0.24 -34.85
CA PRO A 13 40.64 0.47 -33.54
C PRO A 13 39.12 0.50 -33.73
N LYS A 14 38.41 -0.34 -32.96
CA LYS A 14 36.95 -0.41 -32.96
C LYS A 14 36.40 0.99 -32.61
N LYS A 15 35.94 1.72 -33.63
CA LYS A 15 35.35 3.07 -33.50
C LYS A 15 34.19 2.97 -32.52
N ARG A 16 34.34 3.57 -31.35
CA ARG A 16 33.27 3.72 -30.36
C ARG A 16 32.30 4.74 -30.95
N THR A 17 31.11 4.29 -31.32
CA THR A 17 30.08 5.06 -32.02
C THR A 17 29.55 6.20 -31.15
N ASP A 18 29.54 7.44 -31.66
CA ASP A 18 29.01 8.63 -30.97
C ASP A 18 27.53 8.47 -30.52
N SER A 19 26.77 7.55 -31.11
CA SER A 19 25.42 7.16 -30.67
C SER A 19 25.35 6.58 -29.25
N ASP A 20 26.42 5.93 -28.77
CA ASP A 20 26.42 5.30 -27.45
C ASP A 20 26.50 6.35 -26.32
N CYS A 21 27.02 7.55 -26.62
CA CYS A 21 27.18 8.63 -25.65
C CYS A 21 25.86 9.35 -25.35
N CYS A 22 25.05 9.61 -26.39
CA CYS A 22 23.72 10.22 -26.22
C CYS A 22 22.76 9.30 -25.46
N SER A 23 22.80 7.99 -25.74
CA SER A 23 21.92 7.02 -25.09
C SER A 23 22.25 6.83 -23.61
N ALA A 24 23.55 6.78 -23.26
CA ALA A 24 23.98 6.63 -21.87
C ALA A 24 23.66 7.88 -21.01
N GLY A 25 23.84 9.08 -21.56
CA GLY A 25 23.47 10.34 -20.88
C GLY A 25 21.95 10.47 -20.68
N PHE A 26 21.16 10.11 -21.70
CA PHE A 26 19.70 10.07 -21.60
C PHE A 26 19.23 9.09 -20.52
N LEU A 27 19.77 7.85 -20.53
CA LEU A 27 19.40 6.84 -19.53
C LEU A 27 19.75 7.29 -18.11
N LYS A 28 20.93 7.90 -17.90
CA LYS A 28 21.33 8.46 -16.60
C LYS A 28 20.37 9.55 -16.12
N ASN A 29 19.96 10.46 -17.02
CA ASN A 29 19.02 11.51 -16.68
C ASN A 29 17.62 10.97 -16.36
N VAL A 30 17.13 9.99 -17.14
CA VAL A 30 15.85 9.32 -16.87
C VAL A 30 15.88 8.62 -15.51
N LEU A 31 16.95 7.88 -15.21
CA LEU A 31 17.14 7.23 -13.90
C LEU A 31 17.18 8.26 -12.76
N HIS A 32 17.81 9.41 -12.97
CA HIS A 32 17.87 10.47 -11.98
C HIS A 32 16.49 11.06 -11.69
N ILE A 33 15.71 11.38 -12.72
CA ILE A 33 14.34 11.87 -12.59
C ILE A 33 13.48 10.85 -11.85
N PHE A 34 13.54 9.59 -12.27
CA PHE A 34 12.78 8.50 -11.66
C PHE A 34 13.13 8.31 -10.18
N ASN A 35 14.41 8.39 -9.84
CA ASN A 35 14.88 8.29 -8.45
C ASN A 35 14.40 9.46 -7.58
N VAL A 36 14.36 10.69 -8.13
CA VAL A 36 13.80 11.86 -7.43
C VAL A 36 12.30 11.68 -7.21
N VAL A 37 11.56 11.19 -8.21
CA VAL A 37 10.13 10.89 -8.07
C VAL A 37 9.89 9.84 -6.98
N PHE A 38 10.68 8.76 -6.96
CA PHE A 38 10.59 7.75 -5.90
C PHE A 38 10.90 8.28 -4.51
N LEU A 39 11.89 9.17 -4.38
CA LEU A 39 12.20 9.81 -3.11
C LEU A 39 11.02 10.64 -2.61
N ILE A 40 10.39 11.43 -3.49
CA ILE A 40 9.20 12.23 -3.16
C ILE A 40 8.04 11.33 -2.77
N ALA A 41 7.78 10.26 -3.55
CA ALA A 41 6.74 9.29 -3.25
C ALA A 41 6.98 8.62 -1.89
N GLY A 42 8.22 8.22 -1.58
CA GLY A 42 8.59 7.63 -0.29
C GLY A 42 8.36 8.59 0.88
N LEU A 43 8.68 9.88 0.72
CA LEU A 43 8.40 10.91 1.73
C LEU A 43 6.90 11.09 1.96
N LEU A 44 6.09 11.09 0.90
CA LEU A 44 4.63 11.19 1.01
C LEU A 44 4.05 9.95 1.72
N VAL A 45 4.45 8.74 1.30
CA VAL A 45 4.00 7.48 1.90
C VAL A 45 4.41 7.39 3.37
N LEU A 46 5.66 7.75 3.70
CA LEU A 46 6.13 7.79 5.07
C LEU A 46 5.33 8.82 5.89
N GLY A 47 5.08 10.01 5.33
CA GLY A 47 4.29 11.05 5.97
C GLY A 47 2.87 10.57 6.30
N VAL A 48 2.19 9.91 5.35
CA VAL A 48 0.87 9.30 5.56
C VAL A 48 0.93 8.17 6.59
N GLY A 49 1.95 7.30 6.53
CA GLY A 49 2.14 6.23 7.50
C GLY A 49 2.33 6.76 8.92
N VAL A 50 3.24 7.72 9.12
CA VAL A 50 3.50 8.36 10.42
C VAL A 50 2.27 9.10 10.91
N TRP A 51 1.59 9.87 10.04
CA TRP A 51 0.33 10.52 10.39
C TRP A 51 -0.71 9.52 10.85
N SER A 52 -0.85 8.39 10.15
CA SER A 52 -1.81 7.33 10.50
C SER A 52 -1.51 6.72 11.87
N VAL A 53 -0.23 6.48 12.19
CA VAL A 53 0.20 5.98 13.50
C VAL A 53 -0.03 7.02 14.60
N VAL A 54 0.31 8.29 14.36
CA VAL A 54 0.25 9.38 15.36
C VAL A 54 -1.19 9.82 15.62
N ALA A 55 -1.98 10.08 14.59
CA ALA A 55 -3.38 10.48 14.71
C ALA A 55 -4.23 9.42 15.43
N LYS A 56 -3.79 8.16 15.38
CA LYS A 56 -4.45 7.02 16.02
C LYS A 56 -3.62 6.42 17.16
N HIS A 57 -2.64 7.14 17.74
CA HIS A 57 -1.76 6.59 18.79
C HIS A 57 -2.51 6.18 20.08
N GLN A 58 -3.69 6.76 20.33
CA GLN A 58 -4.62 6.36 21.40
C GLN A 58 -5.41 5.07 21.06
N PHE A 59 -5.51 4.73 19.77
CA PHE A 59 -6.22 3.58 19.21
C PHE A 59 -5.28 2.39 18.97
N VAL A 60 -4.02 2.62 18.59
CA VAL A 60 -3.03 1.57 18.23
C VAL A 60 -2.74 0.58 19.38
N ALA A 61 -2.94 0.96 20.65
CA ALA A 61 -2.79 0.07 21.81
C ALA A 61 -4.05 -0.73 22.16
N LEU A 62 -5.23 -0.35 21.63
CA LEU A 62 -6.54 -0.95 21.93
C LEU A 62 -7.17 -1.65 20.70
N LEU A 63 -6.68 -1.33 19.49
CA LEU A 63 -7.04 -1.97 18.23
C LEU A 63 -6.19 -3.23 18.02
N ALA A 64 -6.57 -4.29 18.72
CA ALA A 64 -6.22 -5.66 18.32
C ALA A 64 -6.99 -6.12 17.06
N THR A 65 -7.37 -5.20 16.17
CA THR A 65 -7.73 -5.51 14.79
C THR A 65 -6.44 -5.40 13.98
N SER A 66 -5.75 -6.54 13.89
CA SER A 66 -4.41 -6.68 13.31
C SER A 66 -4.25 -6.05 11.93
N THR A 67 -5.32 -5.81 11.18
CA THR A 67 -5.29 -5.32 9.80
C THR A 67 -4.92 -3.84 9.69
N TYR A 68 -5.60 -2.92 10.40
CA TYR A 68 -5.34 -1.48 10.25
C TYR A 68 -3.96 -1.07 10.77
N ALA A 69 -3.59 -1.57 11.96
CA ALA A 69 -2.27 -1.33 12.52
C ALA A 69 -1.17 -1.90 11.60
N LEU A 70 -1.37 -3.11 11.06
CA LEU A 70 -0.44 -3.70 10.10
C LEU A 70 -0.34 -2.86 8.82
N THR A 71 -1.44 -2.30 8.30
CA THR A 71 -1.40 -1.39 7.13
C THR A 71 -0.63 -0.10 7.45
N ALA A 72 -0.86 0.53 8.60
CA ALA A 72 -0.15 1.74 8.99
C ALA A 72 1.36 1.49 9.18
N TYR A 73 1.74 0.40 9.87
CA TYR A 73 3.14 0.04 10.05
C TYR A 73 3.82 -0.38 8.75
N THR A 74 3.11 -1.09 7.85
CA THR A 74 3.66 -1.44 6.53
C THR A 74 3.86 -0.20 5.66
N LEU A 75 2.98 0.81 5.73
CA LEU A 75 3.19 2.11 5.06
C LEU A 75 4.45 2.83 5.58
N VAL A 76 4.66 2.87 6.90
CA VAL A 76 5.88 3.45 7.49
C VAL A 76 7.13 2.69 7.02
N LEU A 77 7.10 1.36 7.07
CA LEU A 77 8.21 0.51 6.65
C LEU A 77 8.52 0.71 5.15
N ALA A 78 7.50 0.65 4.30
CA ALA A 78 7.62 0.81 2.85
C ALA A 78 8.13 2.22 2.48
N GLY A 79 7.62 3.27 3.13
CA GLY A 79 8.07 4.65 2.97
C GLY A 79 9.55 4.83 3.36
N GLY A 80 9.96 4.23 4.48
CA GLY A 80 11.37 4.23 4.92
C GLY A 80 12.29 3.53 3.92
N LEU A 81 11.92 2.32 3.46
CA LEU A 81 12.68 1.55 2.47
C LEU A 81 12.81 2.29 1.14
N THR A 82 11.74 2.93 0.66
CA THR A 82 11.78 3.71 -0.59
C THR A 82 12.67 4.94 -0.48
N ILE A 83 12.69 5.64 0.66
CA ILE A 83 13.63 6.75 0.88
C ILE A 83 15.08 6.25 0.90
N LEU A 84 15.37 5.14 1.58
CA LEU A 84 16.72 4.55 1.61
C LEU A 84 17.18 4.14 0.20
N ALA A 85 16.30 3.49 -0.57
CA ALA A 85 16.55 3.14 -1.95
C ALA A 85 16.80 4.40 -2.82
N GLY A 86 16.02 5.47 -2.60
CA GLY A 86 16.20 6.75 -3.27
C GLY A 86 17.55 7.41 -2.97
N VAL A 87 17.97 7.42 -1.70
CA VAL A 87 19.30 7.94 -1.32
C VAL A 87 20.42 7.09 -1.93
N ALA A 88 20.30 5.76 -1.91
CA ALA A 88 21.25 4.88 -2.55
C ALA A 88 21.33 5.11 -4.06
N GLY A 89 20.19 5.33 -4.73
CA GLY A 89 20.13 5.69 -6.15
C GLY A 89 20.81 7.02 -6.44
N CYS A 90 20.66 8.03 -5.58
CA CYS A 90 21.36 9.31 -5.71
C CYS A 90 22.88 9.11 -5.61
N VAL A 91 23.35 8.38 -4.60
CA VAL A 91 24.78 8.04 -4.45
C VAL A 91 25.29 7.28 -5.68
N ALA A 92 24.48 6.36 -6.22
CA ALA A 92 24.86 5.56 -7.37
C ALA A 92 24.98 6.35 -8.67
N LEU A 93 24.14 7.36 -8.85
CA LEU A 93 24.16 8.24 -10.02
C LEU A 93 25.24 9.34 -9.92
N CYS A 94 25.57 9.76 -8.70
CA CYS A 94 26.62 10.74 -8.44
C CYS A 94 28.03 10.15 -8.58
N GLN A 95 28.23 8.87 -8.28
CA GLN A 95 29.52 8.23 -8.53
C GLN A 95 29.74 7.97 -10.02
N GLU A 96 30.91 8.36 -10.54
CA GLU A 96 31.33 8.04 -11.92
C GLU A 96 31.77 6.56 -12.09
N ASN A 97 31.47 5.71 -11.11
CA ASN A 97 31.81 4.30 -11.14
C ASN A 97 30.76 3.49 -11.94
N LYS A 98 31.16 3.07 -13.14
CA LYS A 98 30.34 2.23 -14.05
C LYS A 98 29.87 0.93 -13.41
N CYS A 99 30.67 0.31 -12.55
CA CYS A 99 30.29 -0.93 -11.87
C CYS A 99 29.10 -0.67 -10.93
N LEU A 100 29.15 0.44 -10.20
CA LEU A 100 28.12 0.81 -9.24
C LEU A 100 26.81 1.24 -9.93
N LEU A 101 26.90 1.93 -11.07
CA LEU A 101 25.75 2.23 -11.92
C LEU A 101 25.11 0.95 -12.50
N LEU A 102 25.91 -0.01 -12.97
CA LEU A 102 25.40 -1.29 -13.48
C LEU A 102 24.72 -2.13 -12.39
N MET A 103 25.30 -2.17 -11.19
CA MET A 103 24.68 -2.83 -10.04
C MET A 103 23.33 -2.20 -9.70
N TYR A 104 23.22 -0.87 -9.73
CA TYR A 104 21.96 -0.17 -9.51
C TYR A 104 20.91 -0.51 -10.57
N ILE A 105 21.28 -0.51 -11.86
CA ILE A 105 20.37 -0.91 -12.96
C ILE A 105 19.90 -2.37 -12.77
N PHE A 106 20.81 -3.28 -12.39
CA PHE A 106 20.46 -4.67 -12.12
C PHE A 106 19.50 -4.80 -10.94
N THR A 107 19.72 -4.04 -9.86
CA THR A 107 18.80 -3.99 -8.71
C THR A 107 17.41 -3.48 -9.13
N LEU A 108 17.33 -2.42 -9.95
CA LEU A 108 16.05 -1.92 -10.46
C LEU A 108 15.32 -2.95 -11.33
N LEU A 109 16.05 -3.66 -12.19
CA LEU A 109 15.47 -4.74 -12.99
C LEU A 109 14.93 -5.87 -12.11
N LEU A 110 15.66 -6.24 -11.06
CA LEU A 110 15.21 -7.26 -10.11
C LEU A 110 13.95 -6.81 -9.36
N ILE A 111 13.89 -5.56 -8.89
CA ILE A 111 12.71 -4.98 -8.25
C ILE A 111 11.51 -5.02 -9.22
N PHE A 112 11.70 -4.61 -10.47
CA PHE A 112 10.63 -4.64 -11.48
C PHE A 112 10.09 -6.06 -11.72
N LEU A 113 10.96 -7.07 -11.77
CA LEU A 113 10.53 -8.47 -11.89
C LEU A 113 9.77 -8.95 -10.65
N LEU A 114 10.23 -8.59 -9.45
CA LEU A 114 9.54 -8.92 -8.20
C LEU A 114 8.16 -8.24 -8.11
N GLU A 115 8.07 -6.96 -8.48
CA GLU A 115 6.81 -6.21 -8.53
C GLU A 115 5.85 -6.80 -9.56
N ALA A 116 6.35 -7.21 -10.75
CA ALA A 116 5.53 -7.88 -11.75
C ALA A 116 4.99 -9.23 -11.21
N MET A 117 5.82 -10.00 -10.50
CA MET A 117 5.38 -11.24 -9.85
C MET A 117 4.32 -10.98 -8.79
N VAL A 118 4.52 -9.99 -7.92
CA VAL A 118 3.53 -9.59 -6.90
C VAL A 118 2.24 -9.11 -7.55
N GLY A 119 2.31 -8.32 -8.63
CA GLY A 119 1.13 -7.86 -9.36
C GLY A 119 0.35 -9.00 -10.02
N ILE A 120 1.05 -9.96 -10.63
CA ILE A 120 0.42 -11.17 -11.20
C ILE A 120 -0.23 -12.00 -10.10
N LEU A 121 0.46 -12.21 -8.97
CA LEU A 121 -0.09 -12.92 -7.82
C LEU A 121 -1.33 -12.18 -7.27
N ALA A 122 -1.27 -10.86 -7.11
CA ALA A 122 -2.40 -10.06 -6.65
C ALA A 122 -3.61 -10.20 -7.57
N TYR A 123 -3.40 -10.20 -8.89
CA TYR A 123 -4.46 -10.41 -9.88
C TYR A 123 -5.05 -11.82 -9.80
N ILE A 124 -4.22 -12.86 -9.74
CA ILE A 124 -4.68 -14.25 -9.67
C ILE A 124 -5.43 -14.53 -8.35
N TYR A 125 -4.94 -13.99 -7.25
CA TYR A 125 -5.48 -14.21 -5.91
C TYR A 125 -6.48 -13.15 -5.46
N GLU A 126 -6.93 -12.25 -6.34
CA GLU A 126 -7.82 -11.14 -5.97
C GLU A 126 -9.06 -11.62 -5.21
N GLY A 127 -9.70 -12.69 -5.68
CA GLY A 127 -10.91 -13.24 -5.06
C GLY A 127 -10.63 -13.90 -3.70
N HIS A 128 -9.45 -14.52 -3.53
CA HIS A 128 -9.08 -15.14 -2.26
C HIS A 128 -8.73 -14.09 -1.21
N VAL A 129 -7.97 -13.05 -1.59
CA VAL A 129 -7.64 -11.92 -0.71
C VAL A 129 -8.92 -11.19 -0.27
N GLN A 130 -9.87 -10.96 -1.17
CA GLN A 130 -11.16 -10.36 -0.82
C GLN A 130 -11.94 -11.23 0.16
N ASN A 131 -11.96 -12.55 -0.03
CA ASN A 131 -12.69 -13.45 0.86
C ASN A 131 -12.07 -13.53 2.27
N GLU A 132 -10.75 -13.68 2.37
CA GLU A 132 -10.02 -13.68 3.65
C GLU A 132 -10.20 -12.35 4.41
N LEU A 133 -10.13 -11.24 3.68
CA LEU A 133 -10.39 -9.91 4.23
C LEU A 133 -11.84 -9.79 4.73
N SER A 134 -12.81 -10.27 3.95
CA SER A 134 -14.24 -10.23 4.30
C SER A 134 -14.53 -11.07 5.54
N ILE A 135 -13.96 -12.27 5.66
CA ILE A 135 -14.11 -13.14 6.84
C ILE A 135 -13.53 -12.45 8.09
N SER A 136 -12.32 -11.91 7.97
CA SER A 136 -11.63 -11.24 9.09
C SER A 136 -12.37 -9.97 9.54
N LEU A 137 -12.84 -9.16 8.59
CA LEU A 137 -13.66 -7.99 8.87
C LEU A 137 -15.00 -8.37 9.47
N ASN A 138 -15.67 -9.40 8.95
CA ASN A 138 -16.97 -9.83 9.46
C ASN A 138 -16.88 -10.32 10.91
N ALA A 139 -15.87 -11.14 11.23
CA ALA A 139 -15.62 -11.56 12.62
C ALA A 139 -15.42 -10.35 13.55
N THR A 140 -14.68 -9.34 13.09
CA THR A 140 -14.48 -8.10 13.84
C THR A 140 -15.80 -7.34 14.08
N PHE A 141 -16.61 -7.18 13.04
CA PHE A 141 -17.91 -6.49 13.12
C PHE A 141 -18.87 -7.20 14.08
N ILE A 142 -18.96 -8.52 13.96
CA ILE A 142 -19.91 -9.34 14.71
C ILE A 142 -19.51 -9.45 16.19
N ASP A 143 -18.24 -9.70 16.48
CA ASP A 143 -17.81 -10.05 17.85
C ASP A 143 -17.37 -8.86 18.70
N SER A 144 -16.92 -7.77 18.07
CA SER A 144 -16.25 -6.66 18.79
C SER A 144 -17.03 -5.35 18.82
N TYR A 145 -18.07 -5.19 17.99
CA TYR A 145 -18.91 -3.99 17.99
C TYR A 145 -19.64 -3.84 19.33
N GLN A 146 -19.58 -2.64 19.92
CA GLN A 146 -20.07 -2.29 21.27
C GLN A 146 -19.46 -3.08 22.43
N MET A 147 -18.54 -4.02 22.16
CA MET A 147 -17.73 -4.71 23.17
C MET A 147 -16.42 -3.98 23.43
N ASN A 148 -15.88 -3.34 22.39
CA ASN A 148 -14.73 -2.47 22.48
C ASN A 148 -15.09 -1.09 21.89
N PRO A 149 -15.05 -0.01 22.68
CA PRO A 149 -15.45 1.32 22.22
C PRO A 149 -14.58 1.83 21.05
N GLU A 150 -13.32 1.41 20.99
CA GLU A 150 -12.39 1.82 19.94
C GLU A 150 -12.69 1.12 18.61
N VAL A 151 -13.01 -0.18 18.68
CA VAL A 151 -13.46 -0.95 17.50
C VAL A 151 -14.81 -0.44 17.01
N THR A 152 -15.71 -0.10 17.93
CA THR A 152 -17.02 0.51 17.62
C THR A 152 -16.83 1.81 16.85
N LYS A 153 -15.99 2.73 17.36
CA LYS A 153 -15.71 3.99 16.68
C LYS A 153 -15.08 3.79 15.31
N ALA A 154 -14.13 2.85 15.18
CA ALA A 154 -13.51 2.56 13.89
C ALA A 154 -14.50 2.00 12.87
N ILE A 155 -15.42 1.12 13.31
CA ILE A 155 -16.50 0.60 12.47
C ILE A 155 -17.46 1.74 12.07
N ASP A 156 -17.85 2.60 13.01
CA ASP A 156 -18.74 3.72 12.74
C ASP A 156 -18.10 4.72 11.75
N GLU A 157 -16.82 5.07 11.93
CA GLU A 157 -16.06 5.90 11.00
C GLU A 157 -15.98 5.26 9.60
N LEU A 158 -15.72 3.96 9.52
CA LEU A 158 -15.65 3.23 8.26
C LEU A 158 -17.01 3.23 7.54
N GLN A 159 -18.11 3.02 8.26
CA GLN A 159 -19.46 3.05 7.68
C GLN A 159 -19.84 4.43 7.16
N LEU A 160 -19.47 5.49 7.88
CA LEU A 160 -19.70 6.88 7.48
C LEU A 160 -18.86 7.28 6.25
N GLU A 161 -17.58 6.92 6.24
CA GLU A 161 -16.64 7.27 5.17
C GLU A 161 -16.95 6.51 3.87
N PHE A 162 -17.13 5.20 3.96
CA PHE A 162 -17.36 4.33 2.80
C PHE A 162 -18.83 4.15 2.45
N LYS A 163 -19.74 4.75 3.23
CA LYS A 163 -21.20 4.71 3.00
C LYS A 163 -21.71 3.28 2.85
N CYS A 164 -21.32 2.42 3.79
CA CYS A 164 -21.67 1.01 3.82
C CYS A 164 -22.35 0.64 5.15
N CYS A 165 -22.96 -0.55 5.21
CA CYS A 165 -23.54 -1.07 6.44
C CYS A 165 -23.27 -2.57 6.57
N GLY A 166 -22.62 -2.96 7.67
CA GLY A 166 -22.12 -4.32 7.88
C GLY A 166 -20.78 -4.58 7.18
N ALA A 167 -20.25 -5.80 7.33
CA ALA A 167 -18.98 -6.18 6.73
C ALA A 167 -19.15 -6.58 5.25
N VAL A 168 -20.24 -7.27 4.94
CA VAL A 168 -20.66 -7.64 3.58
C VAL A 168 -22.02 -7.01 3.28
N ARG A 169 -22.94 -7.03 4.24
CA ARG A 169 -24.31 -6.52 4.10
C ARG A 169 -24.91 -6.12 5.45
N PHE A 170 -25.97 -5.31 5.42
CA PHE A 170 -26.56 -4.80 6.65
C PHE A 170 -27.15 -5.91 7.55
N GLU A 171 -27.53 -7.05 6.99
CA GLU A 171 -28.05 -8.18 7.76
C GLU A 171 -27.00 -8.87 8.64
N ASP A 172 -25.70 -8.61 8.43
CA ASP A 172 -24.63 -9.14 9.28
C ASP A 172 -24.84 -8.74 10.74
N TRP A 173 -25.42 -7.56 10.98
CA TRP A 173 -25.76 -7.05 12.31
C TRP A 173 -26.72 -7.94 13.11
N LYS A 174 -27.58 -8.72 12.44
CA LYS A 174 -28.52 -9.65 13.10
C LYS A 174 -27.80 -10.73 13.89
N TYR A 175 -26.57 -11.07 13.48
CA TYR A 175 -25.75 -12.08 14.12
C TYR A 175 -24.73 -11.49 15.08
N SER A 176 -24.62 -10.16 15.15
CA SER A 176 -23.67 -9.49 16.03
C SER A 176 -23.94 -9.79 17.50
N ARG A 177 -22.85 -9.89 18.26
CA ARG A 177 -22.87 -10.03 19.71
C ARG A 177 -23.61 -8.86 20.38
N TRP A 178 -23.49 -7.66 19.80
CA TRP A 178 -24.21 -6.46 20.23
C TRP A 178 -25.73 -6.65 20.27
N LEU A 179 -26.35 -7.17 19.20
CA LEU A 179 -27.80 -7.42 19.16
C LEU A 179 -28.21 -8.64 19.99
N THR A 180 -27.41 -9.72 19.93
CA THR A 180 -27.78 -11.00 20.55
C THR A 180 -27.68 -10.97 22.08
N GLU A 181 -26.71 -10.26 22.65
CA GLU A 181 -26.55 -10.15 24.12
C GLU A 181 -27.36 -8.98 24.74
N ASN A 182 -27.91 -8.06 23.93
CA ASN A 182 -28.65 -6.90 24.43
C ASN A 182 -30.07 -6.80 23.82
N PRO A 183 -31.04 -7.61 24.29
CA PRO A 183 -32.41 -7.64 23.75
C PRO A 183 -33.20 -6.35 23.96
N GLY A 184 -32.70 -5.40 24.75
CA GLY A 184 -33.29 -4.07 24.93
C GLY A 184 -33.00 -3.09 23.78
N VAL A 185 -32.07 -3.43 22.88
CA VAL A 185 -31.72 -2.61 21.73
C VAL A 185 -32.79 -2.76 20.65
N LYS A 186 -33.42 -1.64 20.26
CA LYS A 186 -34.43 -1.61 19.18
C LYS A 186 -33.84 -1.41 17.79
N ASN A 187 -32.58 -1.00 17.72
CA ASN A 187 -31.86 -0.80 16.47
C ASN A 187 -31.59 -2.15 15.80
N LEU A 188 -31.85 -2.23 14.50
CA LEU A 188 -31.51 -3.37 13.64
C LEU A 188 -30.07 -3.26 13.13
N VAL A 189 -29.58 -2.02 13.00
CA VAL A 189 -28.22 -1.69 12.56
C VAL A 189 -27.69 -0.49 13.36
N PRO A 190 -26.36 -0.24 13.38
CA PRO A 190 -25.78 1.00 13.91
C PRO A 190 -26.36 2.27 13.29
N ASP A 191 -26.43 3.36 14.06
CA ASP A 191 -26.87 4.66 13.52
C ASP A 191 -25.85 5.24 12.51
N SER A 192 -24.60 4.76 12.52
CA SER A 192 -23.55 5.05 11.53
C SER A 192 -23.83 4.46 10.15
N CYS A 193 -24.71 3.45 10.03
CA CYS A 193 -25.19 2.93 8.75
C CYS A 193 -26.15 3.89 8.02
N CYS A 194 -26.64 4.92 8.71
CA CYS A 194 -27.71 5.77 8.21
C CYS A 194 -27.21 6.79 7.20
N ILE A 195 -28.02 7.02 6.15
CA ILE A 195 -27.77 8.07 5.15
C ILE A 195 -27.76 9.45 5.82
N THR A 196 -28.68 9.65 6.77
CA THR A 196 -28.70 10.83 7.64
C THR A 196 -28.55 10.37 9.08
N MET A 197 -27.38 10.64 9.65
CA MET A 197 -27.05 10.22 11.02
C MET A 197 -27.96 10.96 12.01
N THR A 198 -28.88 10.21 12.60
CA THR A 198 -29.82 10.68 13.63
C THR A 198 -29.96 9.60 14.69
N GLU A 199 -30.21 9.99 15.94
CA GLU A 199 -30.35 9.04 17.04
C GLU A 199 -31.49 8.06 16.77
N LYS A 200 -31.23 6.76 16.92
CA LYS A 200 -32.20 5.66 16.68
C LYS A 200 -32.70 5.57 15.24
N CYS A 201 -31.95 6.11 14.29
CA CYS A 201 -32.22 5.90 12.87
C CYS A 201 -32.18 4.40 12.51
N GLY A 202 -31.25 3.64 13.10
CA GLY A 202 -31.04 2.22 12.81
C GLY A 202 -32.18 1.29 13.24
N VAL A 203 -33.26 1.80 13.85
CA VAL A 203 -34.49 1.03 14.15
C VAL A 203 -35.22 0.58 12.89
N ARG A 204 -35.00 1.27 11.76
CA ARG A 204 -35.59 0.92 10.46
C ARG A 204 -34.48 0.69 9.44
N ASP A 205 -34.52 -0.47 8.80
CA ASP A 205 -33.55 -0.89 7.79
C ASP A 205 -33.96 -0.53 6.36
N HIS A 206 -34.90 0.41 6.13
CA HIS A 206 -35.40 0.75 4.79
C HIS A 206 -34.29 1.29 3.84
N PRO A 207 -34.33 1.02 2.52
CA PRO A 207 -33.30 1.48 1.56
C PRO A 207 -33.10 2.99 1.46
N SER A 208 -34.11 3.77 1.84
CA SER A 208 -34.03 5.24 1.90
C SER A 208 -33.42 5.77 3.20
N ASN A 209 -33.10 4.89 4.15
CA ASN A 209 -32.66 5.24 5.50
C ASN A 209 -31.21 4.81 5.75
N ILE A 210 -30.80 3.64 5.23
CA ILE A 210 -29.48 3.05 5.44
C ILE A 210 -28.79 2.68 4.13
N TYR A 211 -27.47 2.54 4.16
CA TYR A 211 -26.70 2.03 3.02
C TYR A 211 -26.81 0.51 2.88
N TYR A 212 -27.28 0.02 1.73
CA TYR A 212 -27.48 -1.42 1.49
C TYR A 212 -26.27 -2.13 0.88
N ASN A 213 -25.44 -1.41 0.13
CA ASN A 213 -24.35 -1.99 -0.65
C ASN A 213 -23.03 -1.38 -0.20
N VAL A 214 -22.02 -2.23 -0.03
CA VAL A 214 -20.61 -1.82 -0.02
C VAL A 214 -20.27 -1.41 -1.46
N ARG A 215 -19.85 -0.16 -1.67
CA ARG A 215 -19.49 0.35 -3.00
C ARG A 215 -18.03 0.06 -3.31
#